data_AF-A0A2H6BLD4-F1
#
_entry.id   AF-A0A2H6BLD4-F1
#
_cell.length_a   1.000
_cell.length_b   1.000
_cell.length_c   1.000
_cell.angle_alpha   90.00
_cell.angle_beta   90.00
_cell.angle_gamma   90.00
#
_symmetry.space_group_name_H-M   'P 1'
#
loop_
_entity.id
_entity.type
_entity.pdbx_description
1 polymer ?
#
loop_
_entity_poly.entity_id
_entity_poly.type
_entity_poly.pdbx_seq_one_letter_code
_entity_poly.pdbx_strand_id
1 'polypeptide(L)'
;MDAKAKLLELIAGRNRGLLATESDRVRILAAIEQLEDHNPHPHPLEVKQLLGGNWRLLFTSSRDILGLDRLPFFQLGQIYQYLDLNKAKLYNIAEITGVPWLEGAVIVAATFEPTSERRVMVKFERSILGLQRFLNYHSPQEFIDAIESGKKFPPLDFSFNNREQKGWLDITYLDEDLRIGRGSEGSVFILAKEKT
;
A
#
# COMPACT_ATOMS: atom_id res chain seq x y z
N MET A 1 13.74 -24.66 -3.10
CA MET A 1 12.48 -23.91 -2.97
C MET A 1 12.76 -22.52 -3.49
N ASP A 2 11.97 -22.03 -4.43
CA ASP A 2 12.07 -20.66 -4.95
C ASP A 2 12.01 -19.64 -3.80
N ALA A 3 12.90 -18.64 -3.78
CA ALA A 3 13.03 -17.68 -2.68
C ALA A 3 11.72 -16.90 -2.46
N LYS A 4 11.02 -16.59 -3.56
CA LYS A 4 9.70 -15.98 -3.56
C LYS A 4 8.65 -16.90 -2.94
N ALA A 5 8.60 -18.18 -3.34
CA ALA A 5 7.69 -19.15 -2.74
C ALA A 5 7.88 -19.27 -1.22
N LYS A 6 9.14 -19.32 -0.75
CA LYS A 6 9.48 -19.33 0.68
C LYS A 6 8.98 -18.07 1.41
N LEU A 7 9.15 -16.89 0.81
CA LEU A 7 8.65 -15.64 1.37
C LEU A 7 7.12 -15.65 1.50
N LEU A 8 6.42 -16.10 0.45
CA LEU A 8 4.96 -16.20 0.44
C LEU A 8 4.44 -17.18 1.50
N GLU A 9 5.13 -18.30 1.71
CA GLU A 9 4.81 -19.27 2.76
C GLU A 9 4.96 -18.65 4.16
N LEU A 10 6.04 -17.89 4.41
CA LEU A 10 6.28 -17.26 5.71
C LEU A 10 5.21 -16.22 6.10
N ILE A 11 4.71 -15.47 5.11
CA ILE A 11 3.68 -14.45 5.34
C ILE A 11 2.25 -15.00 5.29
N ALA A 12 2.06 -16.23 4.81
CA ALA A 12 0.76 -16.89 4.80
C ALA A 12 0.20 -16.99 6.23
N GLY A 13 -1.09 -16.67 6.39
CA GLY A 13 -1.77 -16.69 7.70
C GLY A 13 -1.34 -15.60 8.69
N ARG A 14 -0.41 -14.68 8.34
CA ARG A 14 0.02 -13.58 9.23
C ARG A 14 -0.94 -12.39 9.26
N ASN A 15 -2.08 -12.49 8.56
CA ASN A 15 -3.11 -11.44 8.44
C ASN A 15 -2.50 -10.06 8.15
N ARG A 16 -1.81 -9.93 7.00
CA ARG A 16 -1.07 -8.72 6.58
C ARG A 16 0.04 -8.23 7.53
N GLY A 17 0.38 -9.02 8.55
CA GLY A 17 1.38 -8.68 9.56
C GLY A 17 0.81 -8.46 10.97
N LEU A 18 -0.53 -8.47 11.12
CA LEU A 18 -1.21 -8.34 12.42
C LEU A 18 -0.86 -9.50 13.38
N LEU A 19 -0.74 -10.71 12.83
CA LEU A 19 -0.46 -11.93 13.60
C LEU A 19 1.02 -12.35 13.55
N ALA A 20 1.91 -11.48 13.05
CA ALA A 20 3.33 -11.77 12.96
C ALA A 20 4.04 -11.48 14.30
N THR A 21 4.66 -12.52 14.87
CA THR A 21 5.52 -12.40 16.05
C THR A 21 6.88 -11.79 15.69
N GLU A 22 7.67 -11.38 16.68
CA GLU A 22 9.03 -10.88 16.44
C GLU A 22 9.92 -11.94 15.75
N SER A 23 9.78 -13.21 16.10
CA SER A 23 10.47 -14.31 15.42
C SER A 23 10.04 -14.46 13.96
N ASP A 24 8.73 -14.29 13.67
CA ASP A 24 8.25 -14.26 12.28
C ASP A 24 8.84 -13.07 11.53
N ARG A 25 8.90 -11.88 12.13
CA ARG A 25 9.45 -10.67 11.51
C ARG A 25 10.91 -10.87 11.12
N VAL A 26 11.74 -11.43 12.00
CA VAL A 26 13.15 -11.72 11.69
C VAL A 26 13.27 -12.67 10.50
N ARG A 27 12.48 -13.75 10.47
CA ARG A 27 12.49 -14.72 9.37
C ARG A 27 12.01 -14.13 8.05
N ILE A 28 10.96 -13.30 8.09
CA ILE A 28 10.40 -12.62 6.92
C ILE A 28 11.40 -11.61 6.36
N LEU A 29 12.04 -10.80 7.21
CA LEU A 29 13.06 -9.83 6.77
C LEU A 29 14.26 -10.52 6.11
N ALA A 30 14.75 -11.62 6.69
CA ALA A 30 15.82 -12.40 6.07
C ALA A 30 15.41 -13.01 4.71
N ALA A 31 14.14 -13.43 4.57
CA ALA A 31 13.62 -13.93 3.29
C ALA A 31 13.42 -12.81 2.25
N ILE A 32 13.05 -11.60 2.68
CA ILE A 32 12.99 -10.41 1.83
C ILE A 32 14.39 -10.10 1.29
N GLU A 33 15.41 -10.05 2.13
CA GLU A 33 16.79 -9.76 1.71
C GLU A 33 17.29 -10.77 0.68
N GLN A 34 17.07 -12.07 0.92
CA GLN A 34 17.42 -13.13 -0.04
C GLN A 34 16.74 -12.94 -1.41
N LEU A 35 15.52 -12.42 -1.43
CA LEU A 35 14.78 -12.17 -2.67
C LEU A 35 15.23 -10.87 -3.35
N GLU A 36 15.49 -9.82 -2.59
CA GLU A 36 16.04 -8.55 -3.08
C GLU A 36 17.40 -8.72 -3.77
N ASP A 37 18.25 -9.63 -3.28
CA ASP A 37 19.53 -9.99 -3.92
C ASP A 37 19.38 -10.56 -5.35
N HIS A 38 18.19 -11.08 -5.67
CA HIS A 38 17.86 -11.68 -6.96
C HIS A 38 16.77 -10.88 -7.70
N ASN A 39 16.67 -9.57 -7.42
CA ASN A 39 15.70 -8.70 -8.08
C ASN A 39 15.92 -8.70 -9.62
N PRO A 40 14.94 -9.16 -10.43
CA PRO A 40 15.09 -9.18 -11.89
C PRO A 40 15.10 -7.77 -12.50
N HIS A 41 14.64 -6.76 -11.74
CA HIS A 41 14.58 -5.36 -12.17
C HIS A 41 15.28 -4.44 -11.17
N PRO A 42 16.62 -4.30 -11.24
CA PRO A 42 17.40 -3.48 -10.30
C PRO A 42 17.09 -1.97 -10.40
N HIS A 43 16.52 -1.53 -11.52
CA HIS A 43 16.04 -0.16 -11.76
C HIS A 43 14.51 -0.13 -11.92
N PRO A 44 13.73 -0.44 -10.86
CA PRO A 44 12.30 -0.73 -10.98
C PRO A 44 11.46 0.46 -11.47
N LEU A 45 11.95 1.70 -11.29
CA LEU A 45 11.26 2.90 -11.77
C LEU A 45 11.34 3.09 -13.29
N GLU A 46 12.26 2.41 -13.97
CA GLU A 46 12.38 2.42 -15.44
C GLU A 46 11.39 1.43 -16.08
N VAL A 47 10.98 0.38 -15.37
CA VAL A 47 10.11 -0.69 -15.86
C VAL A 47 8.63 -0.35 -15.60
N LYS A 48 8.20 0.80 -16.14
CA LYS A 48 6.89 1.41 -15.85
C LYS A 48 5.70 0.49 -16.12
N GLN A 49 5.78 -0.33 -17.17
CA GLN A 49 4.75 -1.29 -17.55
C GLN A 49 4.49 -2.35 -16.47
N LEU A 50 5.52 -2.75 -15.72
CA LEU A 50 5.37 -3.67 -14.60
C LEU A 50 5.03 -2.95 -13.30
N LEU A 51 5.53 -1.73 -13.10
CA LEU A 51 5.32 -1.00 -11.86
C LEU A 51 3.91 -0.39 -11.72
N GLY A 52 3.36 0.19 -12.80
CA GLY A 52 2.08 0.91 -12.76
C GLY A 52 0.86 0.01 -12.57
N GLY A 53 -0.22 0.52 -11.99
CA GLY A 53 -1.46 -0.23 -11.79
C GLY A 53 -1.77 -0.60 -10.34
N ASN A 54 -2.65 -1.58 -10.16
CA ASN A 54 -3.20 -1.97 -8.85
C ASN A 54 -2.34 -3.02 -8.14
N TRP A 55 -2.02 -2.74 -6.88
CA TRP A 55 -1.26 -3.61 -6.00
C TRP A 55 -2.03 -3.87 -4.71
N ARG A 56 -2.14 -5.12 -4.28
CA ARG A 56 -2.74 -5.50 -3.01
C ARG A 56 -1.68 -5.87 -1.99
N LEU A 57 -1.80 -5.33 -0.78
CA LEU A 57 -0.87 -5.60 0.31
C LEU A 57 -1.01 -7.04 0.82
N LEU A 58 0.08 -7.81 0.76
CA LEU A 58 0.17 -9.13 1.36
C LEU A 58 0.69 -9.07 2.80
N PHE A 59 1.65 -8.19 3.07
CA PHE A 59 2.30 -8.05 4.37
C PHE A 59 2.90 -6.66 4.56
N THR A 60 2.87 -6.14 5.79
CA THR A 60 3.65 -4.97 6.19
C THR A 60 4.15 -5.08 7.64
N SER A 61 5.27 -4.40 7.92
CA SER A 61 5.70 -4.12 9.30
C SER A 61 5.25 -2.75 9.83
N SER A 62 4.54 -1.95 9.01
CA SER A 62 4.13 -0.60 9.36
C SER A 62 3.13 -0.59 10.52
N ARG A 63 3.52 0.06 11.63
CA ARG A 63 2.67 0.21 12.81
C ARG A 63 1.47 1.13 12.56
N ASP A 64 1.62 2.12 11.69
CA ASP A 64 0.54 3.06 11.38
C ASP A 64 -0.59 2.36 10.60
N ILE A 65 -0.22 1.55 9.60
CA ILE A 65 -1.19 0.76 8.82
C ILE A 65 -1.83 -0.31 9.69
N LEU A 66 -1.03 -1.10 10.42
CA LEU A 66 -1.56 -2.16 11.30
C LEU A 66 -2.36 -1.58 12.48
N GLY A 67 -2.09 -0.34 12.87
CA GLY A 67 -2.82 0.38 13.91
C GLY A 67 -4.28 0.67 13.56
N LEU A 68 -4.65 0.64 12.27
CA LEU A 68 -6.04 0.78 11.83
C LEU A 68 -6.96 -0.33 12.35
N ASP A 69 -6.40 -1.51 12.69
CA ASP A 69 -7.13 -2.64 13.26
C ASP A 69 -7.49 -2.46 14.75
N ARG A 70 -7.06 -1.36 15.38
CA ARG A 70 -7.31 -1.09 16.82
C ARG A 70 -8.68 -0.47 17.10
N LEU A 71 -9.44 -0.13 16.07
CA LEU A 71 -10.75 0.51 16.24
C LEU A 71 -11.78 -0.54 16.68
N PRO A 72 -12.50 -0.34 17.80
CA PRO A 72 -13.49 -1.30 18.26
C PRO A 72 -14.59 -1.48 17.22
N PHE A 73 -15.07 -2.72 17.05
CA PHE A 73 -16.07 -3.14 16.05
C PHE A 73 -15.62 -3.10 14.59
N PHE A 74 -14.36 -2.77 14.32
CA PHE A 74 -13.78 -2.69 12.99
C PHE A 74 -12.55 -3.59 12.89
N GLN A 75 -12.36 -4.18 11.72
CA GLN A 75 -11.22 -5.02 11.37
C GLN A 75 -10.61 -4.51 10.08
N LEU A 76 -9.28 -4.55 10.02
CA LEU A 76 -8.56 -4.16 8.83
C LEU A 76 -8.77 -5.20 7.72
N GLY A 77 -9.47 -4.79 6.67
CA GLY A 77 -9.75 -5.58 5.47
C GLY A 77 -8.59 -5.57 4.49
N GLN A 78 -8.90 -5.51 3.20
CA GLN A 78 -7.90 -5.44 2.14
C GLN A 78 -7.28 -4.04 2.07
N ILE A 79 -6.01 -4.00 1.69
CA ILE A 79 -5.29 -2.74 1.44
C ILE A 79 -4.77 -2.79 0.01
N TYR A 80 -5.08 -1.73 -0.73
CA TYR A 80 -4.67 -1.55 -2.11
C TYR A 80 -3.80 -0.31 -2.25
N GLN A 81 -2.89 -0.36 -3.21
CA GLN A 81 -2.13 0.77 -3.68
C GLN A 81 -2.25 0.84 -5.20
N TYR A 82 -2.86 1.89 -5.71
CA TYR A 82 -2.88 2.18 -7.14
C TYR A 82 -1.75 3.16 -7.48
N LEU A 83 -0.97 2.84 -8.52
CA LEU A 83 0.09 3.69 -9.05
C LEU A 83 -0.23 4.16 -10.46
N ASP A 84 -0.52 5.45 -10.61
CA ASP A 84 -0.61 6.12 -11.91
C ASP A 84 0.73 6.81 -12.22
N LEU A 85 1.57 6.12 -12.99
CA LEU A 85 2.90 6.60 -13.36
C LEU A 85 2.86 7.75 -14.38
N ASN A 86 1.76 7.91 -15.12
CA ASN A 86 1.61 8.99 -16.10
C ASN A 86 1.33 10.32 -15.39
N LYS A 87 0.55 10.28 -14.30
CA LYS A 87 0.22 11.45 -13.48
C LYS A 87 1.15 11.64 -12.28
N ALA A 88 2.09 10.71 -12.06
CA ALA A 88 2.93 10.66 -10.86
C ALA A 88 2.11 10.66 -9.56
N LYS A 89 1.02 9.89 -9.55
CA LYS A 89 0.08 9.78 -8.43
C LYS A 89 0.02 8.37 -7.87
N LEU A 90 -0.18 8.30 -6.55
CA LEU A 90 -0.47 7.06 -5.86
C LEU A 90 -1.68 7.23 -4.93
N TYR A 91 -2.42 6.14 -4.79
CA TYR A 91 -3.60 6.08 -3.93
C TYR A 91 -3.48 4.85 -3.05
N ASN A 92 -3.38 5.06 -1.73
CA ASN A 92 -3.49 3.98 -0.77
C ASN A 92 -4.94 3.89 -0.31
N ILE A 93 -5.54 2.70 -0.38
CA ILE A 93 -6.93 2.44 -0.03
C ILE A 93 -6.92 1.31 0.98
N ALA A 94 -7.34 1.57 2.21
CA ALA A 94 -7.54 0.56 3.24
C ALA A 94 -9.04 0.38 3.48
N GLU A 95 -9.53 -0.82 3.20
CA GLU A 95 -10.90 -1.21 3.51
C GLU A 95 -11.00 -1.66 4.96
N ILE A 96 -12.09 -1.28 5.61
CA ILE A 96 -12.35 -1.58 7.01
C ILE A 96 -13.66 -2.36 7.05
N THR A 97 -13.61 -3.58 7.58
CA THR A 97 -14.79 -4.42 7.76
C THR A 97 -15.33 -4.20 9.16
N GLY A 98 -16.59 -3.81 9.30
CA GLY A 98 -17.26 -3.70 10.60
C GLY A 98 -18.28 -4.82 10.83
N VAL A 99 -19.12 -4.65 11.86
CA VAL A 99 -20.41 -5.37 11.92
C VAL A 99 -21.20 -5.13 10.62
N PRO A 100 -22.13 -6.02 10.22
CA PRO A 100 -22.90 -5.85 9.00
C PRO A 100 -23.42 -4.40 8.88
N TRP A 101 -23.34 -3.83 7.68
CA TRP A 101 -23.77 -2.45 7.36
C TRP A 101 -22.80 -1.33 7.78
N LEU A 102 -21.71 -1.63 8.51
CA LEU A 102 -20.68 -0.67 8.90
C LEU A 102 -19.34 -0.94 8.20
N GLU A 103 -19.35 -0.97 6.87
CA GLU A 103 -18.11 -1.06 6.08
C GLU A 103 -17.50 0.35 5.92
N GLY A 104 -16.21 0.48 6.25
CA GLY A 104 -15.44 1.72 6.17
C GLY A 104 -14.35 1.68 5.09
N ALA A 105 -13.85 2.85 4.70
CA ALA A 105 -12.66 2.98 3.87
C ALA A 105 -11.83 4.19 4.29
N VAL A 106 -10.51 4.03 4.23
CA VAL A 106 -9.52 5.10 4.34
C VAL A 106 -8.80 5.20 3.01
N ILE A 107 -8.84 6.36 2.39
CA ILE A 107 -8.19 6.63 1.10
C ILE A 107 -7.22 7.79 1.27
N VAL A 108 -5.97 7.57 0.89
CA VAL A 108 -4.93 8.58 0.91
C VAL A 108 -4.41 8.78 -0.51
N ALA A 109 -4.62 9.97 -1.06
CA ALA A 109 -4.08 10.39 -2.34
C ALA A 109 -2.76 11.14 -2.12
N ALA A 110 -1.76 10.81 -2.92
CA ALA A 110 -0.44 11.40 -2.86
C ALA A 110 0.16 11.54 -4.27
N THR A 111 1.09 12.47 -4.39
CA THR A 111 2.01 12.56 -5.53
C THR A 111 3.35 11.95 -5.16
N PHE A 112 4.10 11.52 -6.16
CA PHE A 112 5.45 11.03 -5.95
C PHE A 112 6.43 11.55 -7.00
N GLU A 113 7.70 11.68 -6.60
CA GLU A 113 8.78 12.14 -7.47
C GLU A 113 9.99 11.19 -7.33
N PRO A 114 10.45 10.55 -8.42
CA PRO A 114 11.68 9.76 -8.42
C PRO A 114 12.90 10.62 -8.02
N THR A 115 13.70 10.13 -7.08
CA THR A 115 14.98 10.75 -6.69
C THR A 115 16.19 9.85 -6.94
N SER A 116 15.95 8.60 -7.30
CA SER A 116 16.95 7.66 -7.84
C SER A 116 16.23 6.62 -8.70
N GLU A 117 16.93 5.57 -9.12
CA GLU A 117 16.37 4.45 -9.90
C GLU A 117 15.38 3.57 -9.12
N ARG A 118 15.40 3.68 -7.78
CA ARG A 118 14.54 2.90 -6.88
C ARG A 118 13.77 3.71 -5.83
N ARG A 119 14.20 4.95 -5.57
CA ARG A 119 13.60 5.81 -4.54
C ARG A 119 12.62 6.80 -5.13
N VAL A 120 11.46 6.94 -4.49
CA VAL A 120 10.52 8.03 -4.71
C VAL A 120 10.32 8.83 -3.43
N MET A 121 10.23 10.15 -3.57
CA MET A 121 9.69 11.02 -2.54
C MET A 121 8.17 11.01 -2.65
N VAL A 122 7.47 10.84 -1.54
CA VAL A 122 6.01 10.79 -1.48
C VAL A 122 5.51 12.04 -0.77
N LYS A 123 4.53 12.71 -1.37
CA LYS A 123 3.86 13.88 -0.80
C LYS A 123 2.37 13.60 -0.70
N PHE A 124 1.87 13.53 0.53
CA PHE A 124 0.44 13.34 0.78
C PHE A 124 -0.33 14.62 0.45
N GLU A 125 -1.44 14.48 -0.27
CA GLU A 125 -2.25 15.62 -0.74
C GLU A 125 -3.64 15.63 -0.11
N ARG A 126 -4.22 14.44 0.10
CA ARG A 126 -5.60 14.31 0.56
C ARG A 126 -5.80 13.00 1.32
N SER A 127 -6.56 13.05 2.41
CA SER A 127 -7.01 11.88 3.15
C SER A 127 -8.53 11.92 3.29
N ILE A 128 -9.17 10.80 2.99
CA ILE A 128 -10.61 10.63 3.02
C ILE A 128 -10.91 9.41 3.87
N LEU A 129 -11.77 9.56 4.87
CA LEU A 129 -12.24 8.49 5.74
C LEU A 129 -13.76 8.48 5.73
N GLY A 130 -14.38 7.32 5.69
CA GLY A 130 -15.84 7.26 5.80
C GLY A 130 -16.40 5.86 5.64
N LEU A 131 -17.71 5.73 5.85
CA LEU A 131 -18.41 4.50 5.54
C LEU A 131 -18.57 4.36 4.03
N GLN A 132 -18.29 3.18 3.49
CA GLN A 132 -18.31 2.90 2.06
C GLN A 132 -19.64 3.31 1.41
N ARG A 133 -20.77 3.06 2.09
CA ARG A 133 -22.10 3.47 1.63
C ARG A 133 -22.27 4.98 1.46
N PHE A 134 -21.76 5.77 2.41
CA PHE A 134 -21.84 7.23 2.33
C PHE A 134 -20.83 7.81 1.34
N LEU A 135 -19.70 7.14 1.16
CA LEU A 135 -18.71 7.48 0.14
C LEU A 135 -19.15 7.07 -1.28
N ASN A 136 -20.19 6.25 -1.41
CA ASN A 136 -20.56 5.57 -2.65
C ASN A 136 -19.35 4.82 -3.26
N TYR A 137 -18.62 4.11 -2.39
CA TYR A 137 -17.45 3.31 -2.74
C TYR A 137 -17.92 1.94 -3.26
N HIS A 138 -17.72 1.69 -4.56
CA HIS A 138 -18.01 0.40 -5.21
C HIS A 138 -16.74 -0.36 -5.57
N SER A 139 -15.73 0.35 -6.06
CA SER A 139 -14.43 -0.20 -6.40
C SER A 139 -13.32 0.84 -6.17
N PRO A 140 -12.06 0.42 -5.95
CA PRO A 140 -10.92 1.32 -5.89
C PRO A 140 -10.84 2.29 -7.07
N GLN A 141 -11.02 1.78 -8.30
CA GLN A 141 -10.84 2.57 -9.53
C GLN A 141 -11.91 3.66 -9.67
N GLU A 142 -13.19 3.33 -9.50
CA GLU A 142 -14.28 4.32 -9.58
C GLU A 142 -14.10 5.43 -8.54
N PHE A 143 -13.64 5.07 -7.35
CA PHE A 143 -13.42 6.05 -6.29
C PHE A 143 -12.23 6.96 -6.58
N ILE A 144 -11.14 6.42 -7.15
CA ILE A 144 -9.99 7.20 -7.62
C ILE A 144 -10.44 8.21 -8.68
N ASP A 145 -11.23 7.78 -9.66
CA ASP A 145 -11.74 8.66 -10.72
C ASP A 145 -12.60 9.79 -10.12
N ALA A 146 -13.43 9.48 -9.11
CA ALA A 146 -14.20 10.47 -8.39
C ALA A 146 -13.31 11.48 -7.64
N ILE A 147 -12.23 11.04 -6.99
CA ILE A 147 -11.25 11.93 -6.34
C ILE A 147 -10.59 12.85 -7.37
N GLU A 148 -10.20 12.31 -8.52
CA GLU A 148 -9.54 13.06 -9.60
C GLU A 148 -10.46 14.09 -10.27
N SER A 149 -11.77 13.82 -10.32
CA SER A 149 -12.78 14.77 -10.80
C SER A 149 -12.96 16.01 -9.89
N GLY A 150 -12.31 16.02 -8.72
CA GLY A 150 -12.42 17.08 -7.73
C GLY A 150 -13.62 16.94 -6.79
N LYS A 151 -14.38 15.83 -6.87
CA LYS A 151 -15.49 15.54 -5.95
C LYS A 151 -15.02 15.59 -4.50
N LYS A 152 -15.79 16.25 -3.63
CA LYS A 152 -15.57 16.33 -2.18
C LYS A 152 -16.37 15.26 -1.44
N PHE A 153 -15.84 14.78 -0.32
CA PHE A 153 -16.41 13.69 0.49
C PHE A 153 -16.58 14.12 1.96
N PRO A 154 -17.39 15.14 2.26
CA PRO A 154 -17.62 15.57 3.63
C PRO A 154 -18.29 14.45 4.46
N PRO A 155 -18.09 14.42 5.80
CA PRO A 155 -17.38 15.41 6.61
C PRO A 155 -15.87 15.14 6.81
N LEU A 156 -15.36 13.95 6.47
CA LEU A 156 -14.01 13.49 6.78
C LEU A 156 -13.13 13.43 5.52
N ASP A 157 -12.93 14.60 4.91
CA ASP A 157 -12.13 14.81 3.70
C ASP A 157 -11.15 15.95 3.94
N PHE A 158 -9.92 15.58 4.23
CA PHE A 158 -8.87 16.48 4.68
C PHE A 158 -7.88 16.67 3.55
N SER A 159 -7.67 17.93 3.16
CA SER A 159 -6.60 18.30 2.23
C SER A 159 -5.36 18.71 3.04
N PHE A 160 -4.21 18.15 2.70
CA PHE A 160 -2.96 18.48 3.37
C PHE A 160 -2.33 19.71 2.70
N ASN A 161 -2.33 20.83 3.42
CA ASN A 161 -1.72 22.08 2.93
C ASN A 161 -0.23 22.22 3.28
N ASN A 162 0.33 21.31 4.09
CA ASN A 162 1.66 21.51 4.71
C ASN A 162 2.79 20.71 4.04
N ARG A 163 3.98 21.33 3.99
CA ARG A 163 5.24 20.77 3.45
C ARG A 163 5.83 19.61 4.28
N GLU A 164 5.19 19.24 5.38
CA GLU A 164 5.76 18.40 6.45
C GLU A 164 5.38 16.91 6.39
N GLN A 165 4.36 16.53 5.62
CA GLN A 165 4.04 15.10 5.41
C GLN A 165 4.75 14.58 4.15
N LYS A 166 6.08 14.55 4.21
CA LYS A 166 6.94 13.99 3.17
C LYS A 166 7.55 12.71 3.69
N GLY A 167 7.31 11.63 2.96
CA GLY A 167 8.00 10.36 3.17
C GLY A 167 8.87 10.03 1.97
N TRP A 168 9.64 8.97 2.08
CA TRP A 168 10.25 8.32 0.92
C TRP A 168 9.90 6.84 0.94
N LEU A 169 9.89 6.25 -0.24
CA LEU A 169 9.69 4.83 -0.46
C LEU A 169 10.76 4.35 -1.44
N ASP A 170 11.52 3.34 -1.04
CA ASP A 170 12.33 2.56 -1.97
C ASP A 170 11.51 1.40 -2.50
N ILE A 171 11.56 1.14 -3.80
CA ILE A 171 11.10 -0.10 -4.42
C ILE A 171 12.34 -0.98 -4.57
N THR A 172 12.46 -2.02 -3.77
CA THR A 172 13.69 -2.82 -3.65
C THR A 172 13.63 -4.14 -4.40
N TYR A 173 12.42 -4.59 -4.74
CA TYR A 173 12.17 -5.75 -5.59
C TYR A 173 10.95 -5.49 -6.47
N LEU A 174 11.01 -5.88 -7.74
CA LEU A 174 9.88 -5.83 -8.65
C LEU A 174 9.99 -7.01 -9.64
N ASP A 175 8.93 -7.80 -9.75
CA ASP A 175 8.72 -8.74 -10.85
C ASP A 175 7.29 -8.61 -11.41
N GLU A 176 6.84 -9.58 -12.20
CA GLU A 176 5.55 -9.54 -12.89
C GLU A 176 4.34 -9.49 -11.94
N ASP A 177 4.45 -10.07 -10.73
CA ASP A 177 3.31 -10.16 -9.81
C ASP A 177 3.61 -9.80 -8.35
N LEU A 178 4.86 -9.48 -8.01
CA LEU A 178 5.29 -9.12 -6.66
C LEU A 178 6.14 -7.85 -6.67
N ARG A 179 5.89 -6.99 -5.68
CA ARG A 179 6.70 -5.80 -5.40
C ARG A 179 7.02 -5.72 -3.92
N ILE A 180 8.26 -5.36 -3.60
CA ILE A 180 8.68 -5.05 -2.24
C ILE A 180 9.09 -3.58 -2.18
N GLY A 181 8.57 -2.90 -1.15
CA GLY A 181 8.94 -1.52 -0.85
C GLY A 181 9.42 -1.36 0.58
N ARG A 182 10.31 -0.37 0.80
CA ARG A 182 10.81 0.03 2.12
C ARG A 182 10.52 1.52 2.35
N GLY A 183 9.79 1.83 3.40
CA GLY A 183 9.38 3.20 3.75
C GLY A 183 10.34 3.90 4.70
N SER A 184 10.22 5.22 4.80
CA SER A 184 11.06 6.09 5.62
C SER A 184 11.14 5.72 7.10
N GLU A 185 10.06 5.15 7.65
CA GLU A 185 9.98 4.71 9.05
C GLU A 185 10.52 3.29 9.27
N GLY A 186 11.36 2.77 8.36
CA GLY A 186 11.88 1.40 8.43
C GLY A 186 10.82 0.31 8.18
N SER A 187 9.65 0.71 7.66
CA SER A 187 8.56 -0.22 7.33
C SER A 187 8.83 -0.97 6.03
N VAL A 188 8.43 -2.24 5.95
CA VAL A 188 8.45 -3.02 4.71
C VAL A 188 7.03 -3.25 4.21
N PHE A 189 6.87 -3.35 2.90
CA PHE A 189 5.60 -3.62 2.23
C PHE A 189 5.82 -4.69 1.17
N ILE A 190 5.12 -5.81 1.27
CA ILE A 190 5.08 -6.85 0.24
C ILE A 190 3.71 -6.75 -0.42
N LEU A 191 3.69 -6.50 -1.73
CA LEU A 191 2.46 -6.32 -2.49
C LEU A 191 2.40 -7.29 -3.67
N ALA A 192 1.21 -7.84 -3.91
CA ALA A 192 0.89 -8.60 -5.10
C ALA A 192 0.24 -7.71 -6.15
N LYS A 193 0.55 -7.94 -7.43
CA LYS A 193 -0.13 -7.31 -8.56
C LYS A 193 -1.55 -7.87 -8.66
N GLU A 194 -2.54 -6.99 -8.76
CA GLU A 194 -3.89 -7.42 -9.08
C GLU A 194 -4.01 -7.57 -10.60
N LYS A 195 -4.43 -8.76 -11.05
CA LYS A 195 -4.73 -8.99 -12.46
C LYS A 195 -6.04 -8.29 -12.78
N THR A 196 -6.00 -7.39 -13.76
CA THR A 196 -7.19 -6.69 -14.27
C THR A 196 -8.03 -7.64 -15.12
#